data_AF-A0A4S0FXZ1-F1
#
_entry.id   AF-A0A4S0FXZ1-F1
#
_cell.length_a   1.000
_cell.length_b   1.000
_cell.length_c   1.000
_cell.angle_alpha   90.00
_cell.angle_beta   90.00
_cell.angle_gamma   90.00
#
_symmetry.space_group_name_H-M   'P 1'
#
loop_
_entity.id
_entity.type
_entity.pdbx_description
1 polymer ?
#
loop_
_entity_poly.entity_id
_entity_poly.type
_entity_poly.pdbx_seq_one_letter_code
_entity_poly.pdbx_strand_id
1 'polypeptide(L)'
;KVLTGEPKTSAASVAAQVFIASAHFPAVRDTVLGRCSMCHSEEPVYEGIYHAPKGVLLDTDARIAEHAREIYIQAGRAHAMPPANVSHITDQERALLVAWFEGA
;
A
#
# COMPACT_ATOMS: atom_id res chain seq x y z
N LYS A 1 -9.14 -1.16 35.97
CA LYS A 1 -9.25 -0.06 34.99
C LYS A 1 -8.74 -0.59 33.67
N VAL A 2 -9.64 -0.77 32.70
CA VAL A 2 -9.33 -1.34 31.39
C VAL A 2 -8.44 -0.36 30.63
N LEU A 3 -7.27 -0.80 30.20
CA LEU A 3 -6.41 -0.08 29.25
C LEU A 3 -6.91 -0.45 27.86
N THR A 4 -7.95 0.24 27.38
CA THR A 4 -8.28 0.22 25.95
C THR A 4 -7.17 0.99 25.23
N GLY A 5 -6.22 0.25 24.65
CA GLY A 5 -5.28 0.81 23.68
C GLY A 5 -6.08 1.19 22.44
N GLU A 6 -6.27 2.49 22.23
CA GLU A 6 -6.76 3.01 20.96
C GLU A 6 -5.78 2.59 19.86
N PRO A 7 -6.24 2.06 18.71
CA PRO A 7 -5.35 1.77 17.60
C PRO A 7 -4.78 3.11 17.16
N LYS A 8 -3.48 3.27 17.37
CA LYS A 8 -2.73 4.45 16.97
C LYS A 8 -2.61 4.39 15.44
N THR A 9 -3.63 4.87 14.73
CA THR A 9 -3.50 5.24 13.32
C THR A 9 -2.44 6.34 13.29
N SER A 10 -1.18 5.94 13.09
CA SER A 10 -0.07 6.88 13.11
C SER A 10 -0.28 7.86 11.96
N ALA A 11 -0.36 9.15 12.29
CA ALA A 11 -0.37 10.19 11.28
C ALA A 11 0.85 10.01 10.36
N ALA A 12 0.63 10.16 9.06
CA ALA A 12 1.68 10.06 8.06
C ALA A 12 2.78 11.10 8.32
N SER A 13 4.03 10.76 8.02
CA SER A 13 5.16 11.69 8.06
C SER A 13 4.92 12.89 7.14
N VAL A 14 5.65 13.98 7.37
CA VAL A 14 5.57 15.18 6.52
C VAL A 14 5.90 14.85 5.06
N ALA A 15 6.86 13.97 4.82
CA ALA A 15 7.19 13.50 3.48
C ALA A 15 6.04 12.68 2.86
N ALA A 16 5.43 11.78 3.64
CA ALA A 16 4.32 10.95 3.18
C ALA A 16 3.03 11.76 2.86
N GLN A 17 2.82 12.91 3.50
CA GLN A 17 1.66 13.76 3.23
C GLN A 17 1.57 14.26 1.78
N VAL A 18 2.71 14.45 1.10
CA VAL A 18 2.73 14.85 -0.32
C VAL A 18 2.04 13.80 -1.19
N PHE A 19 2.30 12.52 -0.92
CA PHE A 19 1.67 11.43 -1.65
C PHE A 19 0.17 11.31 -1.37
N ILE A 20 -0.27 11.58 -0.13
CA ILE A 20 -1.69 11.60 0.23
C ILE A 20 -2.42 12.77 -0.45
N ALA A 21 -1.76 13.91 -0.58
CA ALA A 21 -2.33 15.12 -1.19
C ALA A 21 -2.48 15.02 -2.72
N SER A 22 -1.89 14.02 -3.36
CA SER A 22 -2.00 13.80 -4.80
C SER A 22 -3.44 13.53 -5.24
N ALA A 23 -3.85 14.12 -6.36
CA ALA A 23 -5.16 13.85 -6.97
C ALA A 23 -5.33 12.37 -7.40
N HIS A 24 -4.23 11.65 -7.61
CA HIS A 24 -4.25 10.21 -7.91
C HIS A 24 -4.46 9.33 -6.68
N PHE A 25 -4.21 9.86 -5.48
CA PHE A 25 -4.15 9.05 -4.26
C PHE A 25 -5.42 8.25 -3.96
N PRO A 26 -6.65 8.76 -4.12
CA PRO A 26 -7.86 7.96 -3.88
C PRO A 26 -7.90 6.67 -4.71
N ALA A 27 -7.56 6.75 -6.01
CA ALA A 27 -7.54 5.59 -6.89
C ALA A 27 -6.37 4.65 -6.59
N VAL A 28 -5.22 5.21 -6.18
CA VAL A 28 -4.05 4.43 -5.73
C VAL A 28 -4.38 3.66 -4.47
N ARG A 29 -5.00 4.29 -3.47
CA ARG A 29 -5.44 3.65 -2.24
C ARG A 29 -6.34 2.48 -2.55
N ASP A 30 -7.36 2.68 -3.38
CA ASP A 30 -8.32 1.63 -3.73
C ASP A 30 -7.61 0.47 -4.45
N THR A 31 -6.66 0.77 -5.34
CA THR A 31 -5.79 -0.23 -5.99
C THR A 31 -4.96 -1.00 -4.96
N VAL A 32 -4.26 -0.31 -4.06
CA VAL A 32 -3.36 -0.94 -3.09
C VAL A 32 -4.14 -1.79 -2.08
N LEU A 33 -5.29 -1.30 -1.61
CA LEU A 33 -6.17 -2.08 -0.75
C LEU A 33 -6.71 -3.32 -1.48
N GLY A 34 -7.14 -3.20 -2.73
CA GLY A 34 -7.67 -4.33 -3.50
C GLY A 34 -6.63 -5.35 -3.96
N ARG A 35 -5.36 -4.94 -4.14
CA ARG A 35 -4.31 -5.77 -4.76
C ARG A 35 -3.21 -6.22 -3.81
N CYS A 36 -2.91 -5.44 -2.78
CA CYS A 36 -1.73 -5.63 -1.94
C CYS A 36 -2.09 -6.00 -0.49
N SER A 37 -3.16 -5.41 0.06
CA SER A 37 -3.44 -5.49 1.49
C SER A 37 -3.71 -6.91 2.01
N MET A 38 -4.21 -7.84 1.17
CA MET A 38 -4.45 -9.23 1.57
C MET A 38 -3.20 -9.94 2.12
N CYS A 39 -2.01 -9.55 1.64
CA CYS A 39 -0.72 -10.03 2.14
C CYS A 39 0.01 -9.01 3.01
N HIS A 40 -0.24 -7.72 2.79
CA HIS A 40 0.47 -6.59 3.40
C HIS A 40 -0.45 -5.79 4.34
N SER A 41 -1.07 -6.45 5.31
CA SER A 41 -1.89 -5.83 6.36
C SER A 41 -1.40 -6.24 7.75
N GLU A 42 -1.91 -5.56 8.78
CA GLU A 42 -1.66 -5.96 10.18
C GLU A 42 -2.10 -7.41 10.42
N GLU A 43 -3.22 -7.79 9.82
CA GLU A 43 -3.81 -9.12 9.85
C GLU A 43 -3.96 -9.64 8.41
N PRO A 44 -2.92 -10.29 7.84
CA PRO A 44 -3.00 -10.87 6.50
C PRO A 44 -4.05 -11.96 6.42
N VAL A 45 -4.70 -12.05 5.26
CA VAL A 45 -5.79 -13.02 5.00
C VAL A 45 -5.48 -13.96 3.85
N TYR A 46 -4.32 -13.81 3.21
CA TYR A 46 -3.88 -14.71 2.14
C TYR A 46 -3.29 -16.00 2.72
N GLU A 47 -3.71 -17.15 2.19
CA GLU A 47 -3.27 -18.45 2.68
C GLU A 47 -1.74 -18.58 2.64
N GLY A 48 -1.18 -19.07 3.75
CA GLY A 48 0.28 -19.22 3.92
C GLY A 48 1.02 -17.93 4.28
N ILE A 49 0.33 -16.78 4.39
CA ILE A 49 0.90 -15.51 4.86
C ILE A 49 0.37 -15.23 6.26
N TYR A 50 1.20 -15.46 7.28
CA TYR A 50 0.83 -15.25 8.68
C TYR A 50 1.22 -13.85 9.21
N HIS A 51 2.17 -13.21 8.54
CA HIS A 51 2.64 -11.86 8.84
C HIS A 51 2.96 -11.14 7.54
N ALA A 52 2.79 -9.83 7.51
CA ALA A 52 3.11 -9.03 6.34
C ALA A 52 4.57 -9.25 5.90
N PRO A 53 4.83 -9.64 4.63
CA PRO A 53 6.19 -9.89 4.16
C PRO A 53 7.08 -8.68 4.40
N LYS A 54 8.24 -8.93 5.03
CA LYS A 54 9.24 -7.90 5.41
C LYS A 54 8.70 -6.80 6.35
N GLY A 55 7.55 -7.01 6.99
CA GLY A 55 6.91 -6.00 7.83
C GLY A 55 6.33 -4.82 7.05
N VAL A 56 6.15 -4.94 5.72
CA VAL A 56 5.56 -3.89 4.89
C VAL A 56 4.04 -3.96 5.03
N LEU A 57 3.45 -2.94 5.65
CA LEU A 57 2.01 -2.81 5.86
C LEU A 57 1.46 -1.76 4.89
N LEU A 58 0.30 -2.02 4.30
CA LEU A 58 -0.33 -1.28 3.20
C LEU A 58 -1.86 -1.19 3.37
N ASP A 59 -2.35 -1.26 4.60
CA ASP A 59 -3.76 -1.33 4.99
C ASP A 59 -4.35 0.01 5.48
N THR A 60 -3.54 1.07 5.52
CA THR A 60 -4.01 2.43 5.83
C THR A 60 -3.37 3.46 4.91
N ASP A 61 -4.03 4.59 4.71
CA ASP A 61 -3.55 5.69 3.85
C ASP A 61 -2.13 6.13 4.20
N ALA A 62 -1.84 6.27 5.51
CA ALA A 62 -0.52 6.62 6.00
C ALA A 62 0.52 5.56 5.60
N ARG A 63 0.23 4.28 5.87
CA ARG A 63 1.14 3.17 5.55
C ARG A 63 1.39 3.02 4.06
N ILE A 64 0.37 3.24 3.22
CA ILE A 64 0.48 3.27 1.75
C ILE A 64 1.43 4.39 1.33
N ALA A 65 1.24 5.60 1.86
CA ALA A 65 2.05 6.76 1.52
C ALA A 65 3.51 6.64 2.01
N GLU A 66 3.74 6.07 3.20
CA GLU A 66 5.10 5.81 3.71
C GLU A 66 5.88 4.82 2.82
N HIS A 67 5.17 3.93 2.12
CA HIS A 67 5.76 2.93 1.22
C HIS A 67 5.60 3.29 -0.27
N ALA A 68 5.35 4.56 -0.59
CA ALA A 68 5.08 4.99 -1.97
C ALA A 68 6.19 4.58 -2.95
N ARG A 69 7.45 4.67 -2.52
CA ARG A 69 8.61 4.26 -3.34
C ARG A 69 8.64 2.77 -3.61
N GLU A 70 8.34 1.95 -2.61
CA GLU A 70 8.32 0.49 -2.72
C GLU A 70 7.17 0.05 -3.63
N ILE A 71 5.99 0.64 -3.48
CA ILE A 71 4.84 0.40 -4.36
C ILE A 71 5.20 0.74 -5.81
N TYR A 72 5.80 1.91 -6.03
CA TYR A 72 6.26 2.36 -7.34
C TYR A 72 7.24 1.37 -7.98
N ILE A 73 8.28 0.95 -7.26
CA ILE A 73 9.29 0.04 -7.81
C ILE A 73 8.72 -1.36 -8.03
N GLN A 74 8.07 -1.93 -7.01
CA GLN A 74 7.72 -3.35 -7.00
C GLN A 74 6.47 -3.63 -7.83
N ALA A 75 5.41 -2.84 -7.66
CA ALA A 75 4.15 -3.05 -8.37
C ALA A 75 4.06 -2.22 -9.65
N GLY A 76 4.52 -0.97 -9.63
CA GLY A 76 4.48 -0.08 -10.80
C GLY A 76 5.48 -0.44 -11.89
N ARG A 77 6.79 -0.38 -11.60
CA ARG A 77 7.85 -0.46 -12.62
C ARG A 77 8.37 -1.88 -12.89
N ALA A 78 8.66 -2.65 -11.84
CA ALA A 78 9.29 -3.97 -11.99
C ALA A 78 8.27 -5.10 -12.22
N HIS A 79 6.99 -4.85 -11.94
CA HIS A 79 5.91 -5.84 -11.96
C HIS A 79 6.22 -7.08 -11.08
N ALA A 80 7.10 -6.92 -10.09
CA ALA A 80 7.50 -7.96 -9.16
C ALA A 80 6.40 -8.29 -8.15
N MET A 81 5.50 -7.34 -7.89
CA MET A 81 4.36 -7.49 -7.01
C MET A 81 3.02 -7.27 -7.72
N PRO A 82 1.98 -8.01 -7.33
CA PRO A 82 2.04 -9.22 -6.50
C PRO A 82 2.79 -10.36 -7.22
N PRO A 83 3.39 -11.32 -6.48
CA PRO A 83 4.10 -12.44 -7.10
C PRO A 83 3.16 -13.22 -8.01
N ALA A 84 3.62 -13.60 -9.21
CA ALA A 84 2.80 -14.25 -10.24
C ALA A 84 1.47 -13.54 -10.57
N ASN A 85 1.35 -12.25 -10.24
CA ASN A 85 0.13 -11.47 -10.36
C ASN A 85 -1.11 -12.12 -9.70
N VAL A 86 -0.94 -12.74 -8.53
CA VAL A 86 -2.04 -13.48 -7.84
C VAL A 86 -3.28 -12.65 -7.52
N SER A 87 -3.16 -11.33 -7.38
CA SER A 87 -4.31 -10.44 -7.13
C SER A 87 -4.90 -9.85 -8.41
N HIS A 88 -4.39 -10.25 -9.58
CA HIS A 88 -4.79 -9.74 -10.89
C HIS A 88 -4.73 -8.20 -11.00
N ILE A 89 -3.65 -7.57 -10.53
CA ILE A 89 -3.43 -6.14 -10.81
C ILE A 89 -3.22 -5.96 -12.33
N THR A 90 -3.91 -4.96 -12.88
CA THR A 90 -3.96 -4.63 -14.31
C THR A 90 -2.85 -3.66 -14.68
N ASP A 91 -2.53 -3.59 -15.98
CA ASP A 91 -1.52 -2.63 -16.47
C ASP A 91 -1.94 -1.17 -16.25
N GLN A 92 -3.25 -0.89 -16.28
CA GLN A 92 -3.79 0.44 -15.98
C GLN A 92 -3.57 0.83 -14.50
N GLU A 93 -3.82 -0.10 -13.58
CA GLU A 93 -3.53 0.09 -12.16
C GLU A 93 -2.03 0.29 -11.93
N ARG A 94 -1.16 -0.46 -12.62
CA ARG A 94 0.30 -0.25 -12.53
C ARG A 94 0.73 1.12 -13.03
N ALA A 95 0.18 1.56 -14.17
CA ALA A 95 0.43 2.89 -14.72
C ALA A 95 -0.03 4.01 -13.77
N LEU A 96 -1.17 3.80 -13.08
CA LEU A 96 -1.64 4.72 -12.04
C LEU A 96 -0.65 4.83 -10.87
N LEU A 97 -0.09 3.71 -10.39
CA LEU A 97 0.92 3.73 -9.32
C LEU A 97 2.18 4.49 -9.72
N VAL A 98 2.59 4.36 -10.99
CA VAL A 98 3.71 5.09 -11.57
C VAL A 98 3.43 6.59 -11.64
N ALA A 99 2.29 6.97 -12.22
CA ALA A 99 1.91 8.38 -12.37
C ALA A 99 1.76 9.08 -11.02
N TRP A 100 1.21 8.40 -10.03
CA TRP A 100 1.08 8.92 -8.67
C TRP A 100 2.44 9.22 -8.03
N PHE A 101 3.40 8.29 -8.12
CA PHE A 101 4.71 8.49 -7.50
C PHE A 101 5.53 9.57 -8.20
N GLU A 102 5.47 9.64 -9.54
CA GLU A 102 6.24 10.61 -10.33
C GLU A 102 5.64 12.03 -10.31
N GLY A 103 4.34 12.15 -10.05
CA GLY A 103 3.63 13.42 -9.98
C GLY A 103 3.47 14.01 -8.59
N ALA A 104 3.96 13.33 -7.55
CA ALA A 104 3.93 13.77 -6.15
C ALA A 104 5.15 14.63 -5.81
#